data_AF-A0AAE1T900-F1
#
_entry.id   AF-A0AAE1T900-F1
#
_cell.length_a   1.000
_cell.length_b   1.000
_cell.length_c   1.000
_cell.angle_alpha   90.00
_cell.angle_beta   90.00
_cell.angle_gamma   90.00
#
_symmetry.space_group_name_H-M   'P 1'
#
loop_
_entity.id
_entity.type
_entity.pdbx_description
1 polymer ?
#
loop_
_entity_poly.entity_id
_entity_poly.type
_entity_poly.pdbx_seq_one_letter_code
_entity_poly.pdbx_strand_id
1 'polypeptide(L)'
;MAWIWTTAVSVIVFFYLLQQFVNLGKKKKLPPGPTGLPIVGHFHLLGKNPHQDLHRLARKHGPIMYMRFGTVPTIIVSSPAAAELFLKKHDLVFANRPHHEASSYLGYEQRNLIFGRYGPYWRNMRKVVTWSCLAISRSASFSP
;
A
#
# COMPACT_ATOMS: atom_id res chain seq x y z
N MET A 1 32.68 -22.16 -21.90
CA MET A 1 32.57 -20.87 -21.18
C MET A 1 31.13 -20.51 -20.77
N ALA A 2 30.13 -20.61 -21.65
CA ALA A 2 28.74 -20.23 -21.32
C ALA A 2 28.08 -21.06 -20.20
N TRP A 3 28.38 -22.36 -20.08
CA TRP A 3 27.78 -23.23 -19.06
C TRP A 3 28.21 -22.91 -17.62
N ILE A 4 29.38 -22.28 -17.44
CA ILE A 4 29.85 -21.84 -16.12
C ILE A 4 28.97 -20.67 -15.63
N TRP A 5 28.62 -19.75 -16.54
CA TRP A 5 27.76 -18.62 -16.22
C TRP A 5 26.32 -19.05 -15.97
N THR A 6 25.77 -19.99 -16.76
CA THR A 6 24.40 -20.46 -16.53
C THR A 6 24.25 -21.23 -15.21
N THR A 7 25.24 -22.05 -14.86
CA THR A 7 25.25 -22.76 -13.56
C THR A 7 25.42 -21.79 -12.39
N ALA A 8 26.32 -20.81 -12.51
CA ALA A 8 26.48 -19.77 -11.48
C ALA A 8 25.18 -18.97 -11.25
N VAL A 9 24.50 -18.53 -12.32
CA VAL A 9 23.22 -17.82 -12.22
C VAL A 9 22.14 -18.70 -11.59
N SER A 10 22.04 -19.97 -12.00
CA SER A 10 21.06 -20.92 -11.43
C SER A 10 21.25 -21.10 -9.92
N VAL A 11 22.51 -21.25 -9.48
CA VAL A 11 22.86 -21.38 -8.06
C VAL A 11 22.48 -20.11 -7.28
N ILE A 12 22.76 -18.91 -7.81
CA ILE A 12 22.39 -17.64 -7.18
C ILE A 12 20.87 -17.52 -7.04
N VAL A 13 20.11 -17.84 -8.09
CA VAL A 13 18.64 -17.81 -8.06
C VAL A 13 18.11 -18.82 -7.04
N PHE A 14 18.68 -20.02 -6.98
CA PHE A 14 18.30 -21.05 -6.01
C PHE A 14 18.52 -20.58 -4.57
N PHE A 15 19.70 -20.04 -4.24
CA PHE A 15 19.98 -19.50 -2.91
C PHE A 15 19.09 -18.31 -2.56
N TYR A 16 18.82 -17.42 -3.51
CA TYR A 16 17.90 -16.30 -3.32
C TYR A 16 16.46 -16.78 -3.01
N LEU A 17 15.97 -17.77 -3.76
CA LEU A 17 14.67 -18.40 -3.49
C LEU A 17 14.65 -19.06 -2.12
N LEU A 18 15.68 -19.83 -1.78
CA LEU A 18 15.81 -20.50 -0.48
C LEU A 18 15.76 -19.48 0.66
N GLN A 19 16.49 -18.38 0.55
CA GLN A 19 16.50 -17.31 1.56
C GLN A 19 15.12 -16.65 1.70
N GLN A 20 14.41 -16.43 0.59
CA GLN A 20 13.04 -15.94 0.62
C GLN A 20 12.12 -16.91 1.38
N PHE A 21 12.15 -18.20 1.04
CA PHE A 21 11.35 -19.24 1.71
C PHE A 21 11.61 -19.31 3.22
N VAL A 22 12.88 -19.26 3.64
CA VAL A 22 13.24 -19.25 5.08
C VAL A 22 12.72 -17.99 5.78
N ASN A 23 12.74 -16.85 5.11
CA ASN A 23 12.24 -15.59 5.68
C ASN A 23 10.70 -15.53 5.79
N LEU A 24 9.95 -16.29 4.98
CA LEU A 24 8.48 -16.40 5.14
C LEU A 24 8.08 -17.03 6.48
N GLY A 25 8.89 -17.95 7.02
CA GLY A 25 8.63 -18.63 8.29
C GLY A 25 9.00 -17.84 9.55
N LYS A 26 9.71 -16.70 9.41
CA LYS A 26 10.07 -15.87 10.56
C LYS A 26 8.82 -15.16 11.08
N LYS A 27 8.31 -15.61 12.25
CA LYS A 27 7.17 -15.01 12.97
C LYS A 27 7.50 -13.58 13.40
N LYS A 28 7.28 -12.61 12.51
CA LYS A 28 7.17 -11.20 12.88
C LYS A 28 5.84 -11.01 13.60
N LYS A 29 5.78 -10.10 14.58
CA LYS A 29 4.53 -9.69 15.25
C LYS A 29 3.64 -8.92 14.26
N LEU A 30 3.08 -9.63 13.29
CA LEU A 30 2.19 -9.08 12.27
C LEU A 30 0.74 -9.49 12.59
N PRO A 31 -0.24 -8.69 12.16
CA PRO A 31 -1.63 -9.11 12.18
C PRO A 31 -1.84 -10.45 11.46
N PRO A 32 -2.92 -11.18 11.77
CA PRO A 32 -3.26 -12.41 11.06
C PRO A 32 -3.41 -12.16 9.56
N GLY A 33 -3.20 -13.17 8.74
CA GLY A 33 -3.32 -13.05 7.29
C GLY A 33 -3.21 -14.39 6.56
N PRO A 34 -3.59 -14.45 5.29
CA PRO A 34 -3.38 -15.62 4.46
C PRO A 34 -1.88 -15.91 4.28
N THR A 35 -1.54 -17.13 3.90
CA THR A 35 -0.16 -17.52 3.59
C THR A 35 0.21 -17.04 2.18
N GLY A 36 1.22 -16.19 2.08
CA GLY A 36 1.72 -15.68 0.80
C GLY A 36 2.76 -16.60 0.16
N LEU A 37 2.88 -16.51 -1.17
CA LEU A 37 3.94 -17.16 -1.94
C LEU A 37 5.27 -16.36 -1.82
N PRO A 38 6.43 -17.01 -2.01
CA PRO A 38 7.70 -16.29 -2.16
C PRO A 38 7.64 -15.35 -3.37
N ILE A 39 8.31 -14.19 -3.27
CA ILE A 39 8.41 -13.14 -4.31
C ILE A 39 7.07 -12.45 -4.66
N VAL A 40 6.08 -13.21 -5.13
CA VAL A 40 4.76 -12.70 -5.55
C VAL A 40 3.91 -12.25 -4.36
N GLY A 41 4.09 -12.89 -3.20
CA GLY A 41 3.24 -12.64 -2.04
C GLY A 41 1.81 -13.13 -2.29
N HIS A 42 0.84 -12.22 -2.23
CA HIS A 42 -0.58 -12.52 -2.18
C HIS A 42 -1.34 -12.11 -3.44
N PHE A 43 -0.65 -11.70 -4.51
CA PHE A 43 -1.32 -11.36 -5.78
C PHE A 43 -2.16 -12.51 -6.34
N HIS A 44 -1.75 -13.76 -6.10
CA HIS A 44 -2.50 -14.95 -6.52
C HIS A 44 -3.90 -15.08 -5.89
N LEU A 45 -4.19 -14.33 -4.82
CA LEU A 45 -5.50 -14.31 -4.16
C LEU A 45 -6.44 -13.26 -4.73
N LEU A 46 -5.96 -12.38 -5.61
CA LEU A 46 -6.72 -11.29 -6.18
C LEU A 46 -7.12 -11.64 -7.62
N GLY A 47 -8.40 -11.51 -7.93
CA GLY A 47 -8.96 -11.66 -9.27
C GLY A 47 -9.32 -10.32 -9.90
N LYS A 48 -10.37 -10.34 -10.73
CA LYS A 48 -10.87 -9.15 -11.46
C LYS A 48 -11.33 -8.02 -10.53
N ASN A 49 -11.87 -8.38 -9.36
CA ASN A 49 -12.44 -7.43 -8.40
C ASN A 49 -11.69 -7.49 -7.06
N PRO A 50 -10.49 -6.88 -6.97
CA PRO A 50 -9.62 -7.03 -5.81
C PRO A 50 -10.29 -6.59 -4.50
N HIS A 51 -11.12 -5.54 -4.53
CA HIS A 51 -11.84 -5.06 -3.34
C HIS A 51 -12.83 -6.10 -2.78
N GLN A 52 -13.50 -6.90 -3.62
CA GLN A 52 -14.40 -7.97 -3.19
C GLN A 52 -13.64 -9.15 -2.61
N ASP A 53 -12.52 -9.51 -3.24
CA ASP A 53 -11.64 -10.58 -2.78
C ASP A 53 -11.03 -10.22 -1.42
N LEU A 54 -10.57 -8.97 -1.24
CA LEU A 54 -10.07 -8.46 0.03
C LEU A 54 -11.15 -8.48 1.12
N HIS A 55 -12.39 -8.10 0.80
CA HIS A 55 -13.49 -8.19 1.75
C HIS A 55 -13.74 -9.64 2.17
N ARG A 56 -13.73 -10.59 1.23
CA ARG A 56 -13.89 -12.02 1.51
C ARG A 56 -12.78 -12.55 2.42
N LEU A 57 -11.53 -12.17 2.15
CA LEU A 57 -10.37 -12.52 2.98
C LEU A 57 -10.46 -11.91 4.38
N ALA A 58 -10.88 -10.66 4.50
CA ALA A 58 -11.06 -9.99 5.79
C ALA A 58 -12.12 -10.68 6.66
N ARG A 59 -13.20 -11.21 6.06
CA ARG A 59 -14.18 -12.02 6.81
C ARG A 59 -13.58 -13.30 7.42
N LYS A 60 -12.52 -13.85 6.82
CA LYS A 60 -11.85 -15.07 7.30
C LYS A 60 -10.70 -14.78 8.27
N HIS A 61 -9.92 -13.73 8.02
CA HIS A 61 -8.67 -13.44 8.75
C HIS A 61 -8.83 -12.33 9.80
N GLY A 62 -9.93 -11.58 9.77
CA GLY A 62 -10.26 -10.55 10.73
C GLY A 62 -10.24 -9.13 10.15
N PRO A 63 -10.65 -8.14 10.97
CA PRO A 63 -10.84 -6.75 10.53
C PRO A 63 -9.55 -5.99 10.22
N ILE A 64 -8.41 -6.48 10.72
CA ILE A 64 -7.07 -5.98 10.43
C ILE A 64 -6.24 -7.20 10.04
N MET A 65 -5.81 -7.25 8.78
CA MET A 65 -5.02 -8.36 8.27
C MET A 65 -3.76 -7.91 7.55
N TYR A 66 -2.73 -8.76 7.59
CA TYR A 66 -1.49 -8.55 6.86
C TYR A 66 -1.52 -9.27 5.51
N MET A 67 -1.14 -8.55 4.47
CA MET A 67 -0.84 -9.10 3.15
C MET A 67 0.45 -8.48 2.62
N ARG A 68 0.96 -9.05 1.54
CA ARG A 68 2.19 -8.64 0.85
C ARG A 68 1.95 -8.73 -0.63
N PHE A 69 2.11 -7.61 -1.34
CA PHE A 69 1.93 -7.52 -2.79
C PHE A 69 3.31 -7.37 -3.43
N GLY A 70 3.87 -8.49 -3.91
CA GLY A 70 5.25 -8.54 -4.36
C GLY A 70 6.21 -8.33 -3.19
N THR A 71 6.94 -7.22 -3.22
CA THR A 71 7.86 -6.77 -2.16
C THR A 71 7.21 -5.78 -1.17
N VAL A 72 5.98 -5.32 -1.43
CA VAL A 72 5.31 -4.29 -0.63
C VAL A 72 4.47 -4.93 0.49
N PRO A 73 4.82 -4.75 1.77
CA PRO A 73 3.97 -5.17 2.89
C PRO A 73 2.76 -4.23 3.01
N THR A 74 1.57 -4.80 3.20
CA THR A 74 0.32 -4.04 3.23
C THR A 74 -0.56 -4.51 4.39
N ILE A 75 -1.06 -3.56 5.16
CA ILE A 75 -2.10 -3.81 6.17
C ILE A 75 -3.45 -3.45 5.56
N ILE A 76 -4.39 -4.36 5.67
CA ILE A 76 -5.74 -4.18 5.15
C ILE A 76 -6.69 -4.03 6.32
N VAL A 77 -7.47 -2.94 6.27
CA VAL A 77 -8.41 -2.54 7.30
C VAL A 77 -9.81 -2.63 6.71
N SER A 78 -10.70 -3.40 7.34
CA SER A 78 -12.01 -3.74 6.76
C SER A 78 -13.18 -3.63 7.73
N SER A 79 -13.03 -2.89 8.84
CA SER A 79 -14.14 -2.57 9.74
C SER A 79 -14.16 -1.08 10.09
N PRO A 80 -15.33 -0.49 10.41
CA PRO A 80 -15.43 0.91 10.81
C PRO A 80 -14.61 1.23 12.07
N ALA A 81 -14.68 0.37 13.09
CA ALA A 81 -13.92 0.55 14.33
C ALA A 81 -12.40 0.53 14.07
N ALA A 82 -11.93 -0.38 13.21
CA ALA A 82 -10.53 -0.38 12.81
C ALA A 82 -10.18 0.85 11.96
N ALA A 83 -11.03 1.27 11.03
CA ALA A 83 -10.79 2.46 10.22
C ALA A 83 -10.67 3.73 11.08
N GLU A 84 -11.48 3.87 12.12
CA GLU A 84 -11.38 5.00 13.07
C GLU A 84 -10.00 5.06 13.75
N LEU A 85 -9.40 3.91 14.09
CA LEU A 85 -8.06 3.88 14.68
C LEU A 85 -7.01 4.48 13.73
N PHE A 86 -7.08 4.17 12.43
CA PHE A 86 -6.06 4.60 11.46
C PHE A 86 -6.33 6.00 10.90
N LEU A 87 -7.60 6.36 10.69
CA LEU A 87 -8.00 7.60 9.99
C LEU A 87 -8.33 8.76 10.93
N LYS A 88 -8.49 8.50 12.24
CA LYS A 88 -8.83 9.53 13.23
C LYS A 88 -7.93 9.48 14.45
N LYS A 89 -7.82 8.32 15.13
CA LYS A 89 -7.05 8.24 16.39
C LYS A 89 -5.54 8.36 16.17
N HIS A 90 -5.04 7.76 15.10
CA HIS A 90 -3.62 7.74 14.73
C HIS A 90 -3.39 8.31 13.32
N ASP A 91 -4.25 9.25 12.90
CA ASP A 91 -4.29 9.80 11.55
C ASP A 91 -2.95 10.40 11.10
N LEU A 92 -2.24 11.12 11.97
CA LEU A 92 -0.94 11.71 11.68
C LEU A 92 0.15 10.67 11.40
N VAL A 93 0.09 9.51 12.07
CA VAL A 93 1.05 8.40 11.84
C VAL A 93 0.84 7.81 10.45
N PHE A 94 -0.41 7.70 10.01
CA PHE A 94 -0.80 7.15 8.70
C PHE A 94 -1.07 8.21 7.63
N ALA A 95 -0.69 9.48 7.89
CA ALA A 95 -0.97 10.59 6.98
C ALA A 95 -0.14 10.52 5.69
N ASN A 96 1.03 9.89 5.74
CA ASN A 96 1.91 9.76 4.59
C ASN A 96 1.37 8.78 3.54
N ARG A 97 1.71 9.04 2.28
CA ARG A 97 1.42 8.16 1.14
C ARG A 97 2.68 7.41 0.73
N PRO A 98 2.58 6.11 0.37
CA PRO A 98 3.70 5.37 -0.16
C PRO A 98 4.20 6.01 -1.46
N HIS A 99 5.46 5.75 -1.81
CA HIS A 99 6.01 6.19 -3.09
C HIS A 99 5.30 5.48 -4.24
N HIS A 100 4.93 6.25 -5.27
CA HIS A 100 4.28 5.71 -6.46
C HIS A 100 4.93 6.30 -7.71
N GLU A 101 5.62 5.46 -8.50
CA GLU A 101 6.39 5.90 -9.66
C GLU A 101 5.57 6.76 -10.62
N ALA A 102 4.34 6.33 -10.97
CA ALA A 102 3.51 7.14 -11.86
C ALA A 102 3.14 8.50 -11.25
N SER A 103 3.01 8.60 -9.92
CA SER A 103 2.81 9.91 -9.27
C SER A 103 4.09 10.74 -9.21
N SER A 104 5.27 10.12 -9.24
CA SER A 104 6.54 10.86 -9.35
C SER A 104 6.59 11.57 -10.69
N TYR A 105 6.35 10.81 -11.77
CA TYR A 105 6.37 11.34 -13.13
C TYR A 105 5.24 12.33 -13.42
N LEU A 106 3.99 12.02 -13.03
CA LEU A 106 2.84 12.88 -13.30
C LEU A 106 2.70 14.05 -12.33
N GLY A 107 3.24 13.91 -11.12
CA GLY A 107 2.96 14.78 -9.99
C GLY A 107 4.16 15.55 -9.47
N TYR A 108 5.14 15.84 -10.33
CA TYR A 108 6.36 16.59 -10.02
C TYR A 108 7.09 16.04 -8.79
N GLU A 109 7.55 14.79 -8.87
CA GLU A 109 8.16 14.06 -7.76
C GLU A 109 7.21 13.90 -6.57
N GLN A 110 5.96 13.54 -6.87
CA GLN A 110 4.91 13.29 -5.88
C GLN A 110 4.61 14.54 -5.01
N ARG A 111 4.91 15.75 -5.48
CA ARG A 111 4.56 17.03 -4.84
C ARG A 111 3.17 17.48 -5.26
N ASN A 112 2.15 16.67 -4.98
CA ASN A 112 0.76 16.98 -5.29
C ASN A 112 -0.15 16.72 -4.08
N LEU A 113 -1.43 17.12 -4.16
CA LEU A 113 -2.38 17.01 -3.04
C LEU A 113 -2.79 15.56 -2.75
N ILE A 114 -2.82 14.69 -3.77
CA ILE A 114 -3.40 13.33 -3.70
C ILE A 114 -2.39 12.33 -3.14
N PHE A 115 -1.17 12.34 -3.69
CA PHE A 115 -0.09 11.40 -3.37
C PHE A 115 1.02 12.05 -2.53
N GLY A 116 0.97 13.35 -2.24
CA GLY A 116 2.02 14.04 -1.50
C GLY A 116 2.26 13.50 -0.09
N ARG A 117 3.53 13.56 0.34
CA ARG A 117 3.91 13.31 1.73
C ARG A 117 3.34 14.40 2.63
N TYR A 118 2.89 13.99 3.81
CA TYR A 118 2.37 14.93 4.80
C TYR A 118 3.50 15.84 5.28
N GLY A 119 3.25 17.15 5.26
CA GLY A 119 4.24 18.15 5.62
C GLY A 119 3.74 19.58 5.41
N PRO A 120 4.58 20.60 5.65
CA PRO A 120 4.20 22.01 5.48
C PRO A 120 3.64 22.32 4.08
N TYR A 121 4.28 21.80 3.04
CA TYR A 121 3.82 21.96 1.65
C TYR A 121 2.40 21.42 1.43
N TRP A 122 2.16 20.17 1.82
CA TRP A 122 0.84 19.54 1.66
C TRP A 122 -0.24 20.26 2.46
N ARG A 123 0.06 20.69 3.70
CA ARG A 123 -0.88 21.46 4.54
C ARG A 123 -1.26 22.79 3.89
N ASN A 124 -0.28 23.52 3.34
CA ASN A 124 -0.53 24.78 2.64
C ASN A 124 -1.38 24.56 1.38
N MET A 125 -1.04 23.56 0.56
CA MET A 125 -1.80 23.23 -0.64
C MET A 125 -3.24 22.85 -0.31
N ARG A 126 -3.45 22.02 0.73
CA ARG A 126 -4.79 21.66 1.20
C ARG A 126 -5.58 22.88 1.65
N LYS A 127 -4.95 23.83 2.36
CA LYS A 127 -5.59 25.08 2.79
C LYS A 127 -6.05 25.91 1.60
N VAL A 128 -5.19 26.07 0.59
CA VAL A 128 -5.52 26.81 -0.64
C VAL A 128 -6.70 26.15 -1.36
N VAL A 129 -6.66 24.84 -1.63
CA VAL A 129 -7.75 24.14 -2.33
C VAL A 129 -9.06 24.20 -1.54
N THR A 130 -8.99 24.06 -0.22
CA THR A 130 -10.18 24.13 0.64
C THR A 130 -10.83 25.51 0.56
N TRP A 131 -10.02 26.57 0.61
CA TRP A 131 -10.53 27.95 0.59
C TRP A 131 -10.96 28.41 -0.81
N SER A 132 -10.18 28.08 -1.84
CA SER A 132 -10.38 28.59 -3.20
C SER A 132 -11.38 27.80 -4.02
N CYS A 133 -11.65 26.52 -3.70
CA CYS A 133 -12.50 25.65 -4.52
C CYS A 133 -13.65 25.02 -3.73
N LEU A 134 -13.35 24.51 -2.53
CA LEU A 134 -14.30 23.71 -1.74
C LEU A 134 -15.08 24.51 -0.69
N ALA A 135 -14.77 25.81 -0.52
CA ALA A 135 -15.49 26.67 0.39
C ALA A 135 -16.93 26.85 -0.10
N ILE A 136 -17.91 26.83 0.82
CA ILE A 136 -19.34 26.92 0.50
C ILE A 136 -19.66 28.16 -0.35
N SER A 137 -19.04 29.29 -0.02
CA SER A 137 -19.18 30.54 -0.78
C SER A 137 -18.71 30.40 -2.23
N ARG A 138 -17.69 29.58 -2.48
CA ARG A 138 -17.18 29.30 -3.81
C ARG A 138 -17.98 28.21 -4.53
N SER A 139 -18.34 27.14 -3.84
CA SER A 139 -19.13 26.06 -4.47
C SER A 139 -20.48 26.56 -4.98
N ALA A 140 -21.11 27.51 -4.27
CA ALA A 140 -22.33 28.17 -4.74
C ALA A 140 -22.14 28.93 -6.06
N SER A 141 -20.96 29.53 -6.29
CA SER A 141 -20.67 30.23 -7.55
C SER A 141 -20.53 29.31 -8.76
N PHE A 142 -20.40 27.99 -8.55
CA PHE A 142 -20.37 26.98 -9.61
C PHE A 142 -21.71 26.24 -9.76
N SER A 143 -22.72 26.58 -8.96
CA SER A 143 -24.05 26.00 -9.09
C SER A 143 -24.76 26.64 -10.30
N PRO A 144 -25.42 25.84 -11.16
CA PRO A 144 -26.09 26.32 -12.37
C PRO A 144 -27.31 27.21 -12.07
#